data_AF-A0A962AEL9-F1
#
_entry.id   AF-A0A962AEL9-F1
#
_cell.length_a   1.000
_cell.length_b   1.000
_cell.length_c   1.000
_cell.angle_alpha   90.00
_cell.angle_beta   90.00
_cell.angle_gamma   90.00
#
_symmetry.space_group_name_H-M   'P 1'
#
loop_
_entity.id
_entity.type
_entity.pdbx_description
1 polymer ?
#
loop_
_entity_poly.entity_id
_entity_poly.type
_entity_poly.pdbx_seq_one_letter_code
_entity_poly.pdbx_strand_id
1 'polypeptide(L)'
;MSDPITPRDRLIVALDVPGATEARDMIAKLGDSVSFYKIGMELIYGGAGFDISRELIAAGRKVFIDLKLHDIPNTVERATRQLAGLGATFATVHAYPQTMAAAKRGATGSGLKLLAVTVMTSYDDADLQSAGYAFGVRDLIARRALQAREAGVDGLILSPEEAEAMREL
;
A
#
# COMPACT_ATOMS: atom_id res chain seq x y z
N MET A 1 -19.25 9.12 -11.47
CA MET A 1 -19.42 8.65 -10.08
C MET A 1 -19.00 7.20 -10.05
N SER A 2 -18.00 6.85 -9.25
CA SER A 2 -17.62 5.45 -9.03
C SER A 2 -18.74 4.73 -8.29
N ASP A 3 -18.97 3.46 -8.59
CA ASP A 3 -19.90 2.63 -7.82
C ASP A 3 -19.55 2.66 -6.33
N PRO A 4 -20.56 2.65 -5.43
CA PRO A 4 -20.32 2.66 -4.00
C PRO A 4 -19.54 1.40 -3.59
N ILE A 5 -18.42 1.60 -2.89
CA ILE A 5 -17.62 0.49 -2.36
C ILE A 5 -18.46 -0.24 -1.31
N THR A 6 -18.70 -1.54 -1.54
CA THR A 6 -19.45 -2.36 -0.60
C THR A 6 -18.77 -2.37 0.78
N PRO A 7 -19.50 -2.45 1.91
CA PRO A 7 -18.88 -2.50 3.23
C PRO A 7 -17.81 -3.60 3.36
N ARG A 8 -18.05 -4.75 2.72
CA ARG A 8 -17.13 -5.89 2.66
C ARG A 8 -15.80 -5.54 1.99
N ASP A 9 -15.82 -4.67 0.97
CA ASP A 9 -14.64 -4.21 0.24
C ASP A 9 -14.00 -2.96 0.85
N ARG A 10 -14.63 -2.35 1.88
CA ARG A 10 -14.05 -1.21 2.63
C ARG A 10 -13.10 -1.66 3.73
N LEU A 11 -13.31 -2.85 4.29
CA LEU A 11 -12.43 -3.42 5.30
C LEU A 11 -11.27 -4.16 4.65
N ILE A 12 -10.05 -3.78 4.99
CA ILE A 12 -8.84 -4.52 4.61
C ILE A 12 -8.22 -5.07 5.90
N VAL A 13 -8.17 -6.40 6.04
CA VAL A 13 -7.60 -7.05 7.22
C VAL A 13 -6.11 -7.24 7.05
N ALA A 14 -5.32 -6.75 8.00
CA ALA A 14 -3.88 -6.98 8.04
C ALA A 14 -3.55 -8.39 8.53
N LEU A 15 -2.79 -9.16 7.74
CA LEU A 15 -2.19 -10.42 8.16
C LEU A 15 -0.79 -10.15 8.72
N ASP A 16 -0.74 -9.38 9.81
CA ASP A 16 0.48 -9.05 10.54
C ASP A 16 0.70 -10.16 11.60
N VAL A 17 1.17 -11.31 11.12
CA VAL A 17 1.38 -12.56 11.87
C VAL A 17 2.71 -13.20 11.44
N PRO A 18 3.36 -14.02 12.30
CA PRO A 18 4.74 -14.43 12.07
C PRO A 18 4.92 -15.48 10.98
N GLY A 19 3.86 -16.19 10.57
CA GLY A 19 3.99 -17.35 9.72
C GLY A 19 2.72 -17.76 8.96
N ALA A 20 2.90 -18.74 8.08
CA ALA A 20 1.85 -19.24 7.21
C ALA A 20 0.70 -19.91 7.98
N THR A 21 1.01 -20.58 9.09
CA THR A 21 0.00 -21.26 9.92
C THR A 21 -0.97 -20.24 10.51
N GLU A 22 -0.43 -19.23 11.19
CA GLU A 22 -1.21 -18.17 11.83
C GLU A 22 -2.01 -17.36 10.80
N ALA A 23 -1.44 -17.13 9.62
CA ALA A 23 -2.13 -16.46 8.51
C ALA A 23 -3.33 -17.28 8.03
N ARG A 24 -3.16 -18.59 7.79
CA ARG A 24 -4.25 -19.46 7.34
C ARG A 24 -5.33 -19.63 8.41
N ASP A 25 -4.95 -19.74 9.67
CA ASP A 25 -5.90 -19.81 10.80
C ASP A 25 -6.76 -18.54 10.87
N MET A 26 -6.15 -17.36 10.71
CA MET A 26 -6.88 -16.10 10.66
C MET A 26 -7.82 -16.01 9.45
N ILE A 27 -7.35 -16.39 8.25
CA ILE A 27 -8.16 -16.41 7.02
C ILE A 27 -9.36 -17.35 7.20
N ALA A 28 -9.14 -18.56 7.72
CA ALA A 28 -10.19 -19.55 7.96
C ALA A 28 -11.21 -19.07 8.99
N LYS A 29 -10.75 -18.45 10.08
CA LYS A 29 -11.62 -17.88 11.12
C LYS A 29 -12.51 -16.75 10.59
N LEU A 30 -11.98 -15.90 9.71
CA LEU A 30 -12.73 -14.79 9.11
C LEU A 30 -13.68 -15.27 8.00
N GLY A 31 -13.31 -16.34 7.28
CA GLY A 31 -14.15 -16.95 6.24
C GLY A 31 -14.66 -15.93 5.23
N ASP A 32 -15.96 -15.95 4.96
CA ASP A 32 -16.57 -15.04 3.99
C ASP A 32 -16.85 -13.64 4.51
N SER A 33 -16.61 -13.34 5.79
CA SER A 33 -16.80 -11.97 6.30
C SER A 33 -15.82 -10.96 5.70
N VAL A 34 -14.67 -11.42 5.18
CA VAL A 34 -13.59 -10.60 4.64
C VAL A 34 -13.28 -11.02 3.20
N SER A 35 -13.10 -10.05 2.30
CA SER A 35 -12.68 -10.28 0.91
C SER A 35 -11.32 -9.67 0.59
N PHE A 36 -10.73 -8.88 1.49
CA PHE A 36 -9.54 -8.08 1.22
C PHE A 36 -8.54 -8.17 2.37
N TYR A 37 -7.32 -8.61 2.04
CA TYR A 37 -6.23 -8.77 3.00
C TYR A 37 -5.02 -7.92 2.62
N LYS A 38 -4.38 -7.35 3.64
CA LYS A 38 -3.06 -6.70 3.55
C LYS A 38 -1.98 -7.67 4.01
N ILE A 39 -0.96 -7.84 3.18
CA ILE A 39 0.22 -8.64 3.49
C ILE A 39 1.40 -7.68 3.68
N GLY A 40 1.89 -7.59 4.93
CA GLY A 40 2.98 -6.70 5.33
C GLY A 40 4.35 -7.36 5.32
N MET A 41 5.34 -6.60 5.77
CA MET A 41 6.75 -7.02 5.84
C MET A 41 6.97 -8.26 6.70
N GLU A 42 6.25 -8.42 7.83
CA GLU A 42 6.45 -9.55 8.75
C GLU A 42 6.27 -10.90 8.03
N LEU A 43 5.14 -11.08 7.36
CA LEU A 43 4.85 -12.33 6.65
C LEU A 43 5.72 -12.52 5.40
N ILE A 44 6.03 -11.43 4.68
CA ILE A 44 6.87 -11.47 3.47
C ILE A 44 8.31 -11.85 3.83
N TYR A 45 8.90 -11.21 4.84
CA TYR A 45 10.26 -11.51 5.28
C TYR A 45 10.35 -12.81 6.06
N GLY A 46 9.26 -13.26 6.69
CA GLY A 46 9.11 -14.61 7.23
C GLY A 46 9.03 -15.71 6.14
N GLY A 47 8.99 -15.34 4.86
CA GLY A 47 9.04 -16.25 3.72
C GLY A 47 7.68 -16.79 3.26
N ALA A 48 6.61 -16.58 4.02
CA ALA A 48 5.27 -17.09 3.71
C ALA A 48 4.41 -16.12 2.89
N GLY A 49 4.71 -14.82 2.91
CA GLY A 49 3.78 -13.77 2.48
C GLY A 49 3.38 -13.87 1.00
N PHE A 50 4.31 -14.20 0.10
CA PHE A 50 4.00 -14.33 -1.32
C PHE A 50 3.20 -15.60 -1.65
N ASP A 51 3.42 -16.70 -0.92
CA ASP A 51 2.61 -17.92 -1.09
C ASP A 51 1.18 -17.70 -0.60
N ILE A 52 1.01 -17.08 0.57
CA ILE A 52 -0.31 -16.72 1.11
C ILE A 52 -1.03 -15.74 0.17
N SER A 53 -0.29 -14.80 -0.44
CA SER A 53 -0.85 -13.89 -1.46
C SER A 53 -1.39 -14.66 -2.66
N ARG A 54 -0.64 -15.64 -3.18
CA ARG A 54 -1.08 -16.49 -4.30
C ARG A 54 -2.33 -17.31 -3.94
N GLU A 55 -2.36 -17.90 -2.75
CA GLU A 55 -3.52 -18.65 -2.25
C GLU A 55 -4.77 -17.77 -2.20
N LEU A 56 -4.66 -16.56 -1.65
CA LEU A 56 -5.76 -15.60 -1.55
C LEU A 56 -6.27 -15.16 -2.94
N ILE A 57 -5.36 -14.82 -3.86
CA ILE A 57 -5.70 -14.41 -5.22
C ILE A 57 -6.38 -15.55 -5.98
N ALA A 58 -5.88 -16.78 -5.87
CA ALA A 58 -6.48 -17.96 -6.47
C ALA A 58 -7.90 -18.24 -5.91
N ALA A 59 -8.14 -17.90 -4.64
CA ALA A 59 -9.44 -17.96 -4.00
C ALA A 59 -10.36 -16.75 -4.31
N GLY A 60 -9.97 -15.86 -5.23
CA GLY A 60 -10.75 -14.68 -5.63
C GLY A 60 -10.78 -13.56 -4.58
N ARG A 61 -9.87 -13.59 -3.60
CA ARG A 61 -9.71 -12.52 -2.60
C ARG A 61 -8.81 -11.40 -3.15
N LYS A 62 -9.06 -10.18 -2.71
CA LYS A 62 -8.22 -9.01 -3.01
C LYS A 62 -7.01 -9.00 -2.09
N VAL A 63 -5.85 -8.64 -2.63
CA VAL A 63 -4.58 -8.61 -1.90
C VAL A 63 -3.92 -7.24 -2.01
N PHE A 64 -3.53 -6.69 -0.86
CA PHE A 64 -2.78 -5.46 -0.73
C PHE A 64 -1.37 -5.78 -0.21
N ILE A 65 -0.35 -5.63 -1.07
CA ILE A 65 1.05 -5.82 -0.69
C ILE A 65 1.60 -4.53 -0.07
N ASP A 66 1.84 -4.53 1.23
CA ASP A 66 2.31 -3.35 1.97
C ASP A 66 3.80 -3.42 2.32
N LEU A 67 4.64 -3.15 1.31
CA LEU A 67 6.11 -3.17 1.42
C LEU A 67 6.76 -1.79 1.33
N LYS A 68 5.97 -0.74 1.07
CA LYS A 68 6.37 0.67 1.04
C LYS A 68 7.61 0.86 0.15
N LEU A 69 7.54 0.39 -1.09
CA LEU A 69 8.70 0.37 -1.99
C LEU A 69 9.35 1.75 -2.07
N HIS A 70 10.65 1.79 -1.80
CA HIS A 70 11.46 3.01 -1.84
C HIS A 70 12.92 2.65 -2.06
N ASP A 71 13.36 2.79 -3.31
CA ASP A 71 14.70 2.45 -3.77
C ASP A 71 14.98 3.25 -5.06
N ILE A 72 16.11 2.99 -5.73
CA ILE A 72 16.42 3.58 -7.03
C ILE A 72 15.38 3.14 -8.09
N PRO A 73 15.18 3.94 -9.16
CA PRO A 73 14.05 3.77 -10.07
C PRO A 73 13.96 2.37 -10.70
N ASN A 74 15.08 1.82 -11.14
CA ASN A 74 15.09 0.52 -11.81
C ASN A 74 14.70 -0.62 -10.84
N THR A 75 15.09 -0.53 -9.57
CA THR A 75 14.69 -1.51 -8.54
C THR A 75 13.19 -1.42 -8.28
N VAL A 76 12.66 -0.21 -8.04
CA VAL A 76 11.24 0.02 -7.79
C VAL A 76 10.38 -0.43 -8.97
N GLU A 77 10.78 -0.10 -10.20
CA GLU A 77 10.07 -0.50 -11.41
C GLU A 77 10.01 -2.03 -11.55
N ARG A 78 11.14 -2.72 -11.37
CA ARG A 78 11.21 -4.18 -11.45
C ARG A 78 10.42 -4.86 -10.34
N ALA A 79 10.53 -4.39 -9.10
CA ALA A 79 9.76 -4.90 -7.97
C ALA A 79 8.26 -4.71 -8.22
N THR A 80 7.85 -3.52 -8.67
CA THR A 80 6.43 -3.25 -8.99
C THR A 80 5.91 -4.15 -10.10
N ARG A 81 6.73 -4.45 -11.12
CA ARG A 81 6.37 -5.40 -12.18
C ARG A 81 6.14 -6.82 -11.66
N GLN A 82 6.90 -7.27 -10.65
CA GLN A 82 6.66 -8.56 -10.01
C GLN A 82 5.34 -8.56 -9.23
N LEU A 83 5.04 -7.49 -8.49
CA LEU A 83 3.77 -7.36 -7.77
C LEU A 83 2.57 -7.30 -8.73
N ALA A 84 2.73 -6.63 -9.88
CA ALA A 84 1.74 -6.61 -10.94
C ALA A 84 1.48 -8.00 -11.51
N GLY A 85 2.55 -8.78 -11.78
CA GLY A 85 2.46 -10.16 -12.25
C GLY A 85 1.88 -11.14 -11.23
N LEU A 86 2.00 -10.86 -9.93
CA LEU A 86 1.37 -11.65 -8.85
C LEU A 86 -0.16 -11.57 -8.91
N GLY A 87 -0.73 -10.50 -9.45
CA GLY A 87 -2.18 -10.23 -9.42
C GLY A 87 -2.64 -9.46 -8.18
N ALA A 88 -1.73 -8.76 -7.49
CA ALA A 88 -2.10 -7.94 -6.34
C ALA A 88 -3.06 -6.79 -6.75
N THR A 89 -4.00 -6.48 -5.88
CA THR A 89 -4.95 -5.37 -6.06
C THR A 89 -4.31 -4.03 -5.73
N PHE A 90 -3.59 -3.97 -4.60
CA PHE A 90 -2.86 -2.78 -4.16
C PHE A 90 -1.39 -3.09 -3.88
N ALA A 91 -0.53 -2.10 -4.06
CA ALA A 91 0.83 -2.09 -3.50
C ALA A 91 1.21 -0.70 -2.98
N THR A 92 1.97 -0.64 -1.87
CA THR A 92 2.49 0.64 -1.34
C THR A 92 3.83 1.03 -1.93
N VAL A 93 3.99 2.35 -2.15
CA VAL A 93 5.24 3.01 -2.53
C VAL A 93 5.42 4.25 -1.67
N HIS A 94 6.63 4.66 -1.30
CA HIS A 94 6.79 5.96 -0.64
C HIS A 94 6.52 7.11 -1.64
N ALA A 95 5.88 8.19 -1.15
CA ALA A 95 5.46 9.34 -1.95
C ALA A 95 6.63 10.28 -2.33
N TYR A 96 7.63 9.73 -3.02
CA TYR A 96 8.70 10.49 -3.66
C TYR A 96 8.47 10.48 -5.18
N PRO A 97 8.54 11.63 -5.87
CA PRO A 97 8.21 11.71 -7.30
C PRO A 97 8.93 10.67 -8.16
N GLN A 98 10.22 10.46 -7.92
CA GLN A 98 11.04 9.49 -8.66
C GLN A 98 10.62 8.03 -8.39
N THR A 99 10.31 7.70 -7.14
CA THR A 99 9.83 6.38 -6.73
C THR A 99 8.44 6.08 -7.30
N MET A 100 7.52 7.03 -7.19
CA MET A 100 6.16 6.91 -7.71
C MET A 100 6.16 6.74 -9.24
N ALA A 101 6.93 7.57 -9.96
CA ALA A 101 7.04 7.47 -11.41
C ALA A 101 7.61 6.11 -11.85
N ALA A 102 8.60 5.57 -11.13
CA ALA A 102 9.16 4.26 -11.42
C ALA A 102 8.15 3.13 -11.18
N ALA A 103 7.40 3.20 -10.09
CA ALA A 103 6.38 2.21 -9.80
C ALA A 103 5.26 2.23 -10.85
N LYS A 104 4.79 3.42 -11.27
CA LYS A 104 3.78 3.53 -12.35
C LYS A 104 4.25 2.84 -13.64
N ARG A 105 5.50 3.02 -14.03
CA ARG A 105 6.06 2.29 -15.18
C ARG A 105 5.99 0.78 -14.97
N GLY A 106 6.36 0.30 -13.78
CA GLY A 106 6.32 -1.13 -13.43
C GLY A 106 4.91 -1.73 -13.42
N ALA A 107 3.89 -0.94 -13.11
CA ALA A 107 2.48 -1.35 -13.09
C ALA A 107 1.76 -1.23 -14.45
N THR A 108 2.41 -0.67 -15.49
CA THR A 108 1.79 -0.41 -16.80
C THR A 108 1.18 -1.67 -17.41
N GLY A 109 -0.07 -1.58 -17.87
CA GLY A 109 -0.79 -2.69 -18.50
C GLY A 109 -1.33 -3.75 -17.51
N SER A 110 -1.19 -3.52 -16.20
CA SER A 110 -1.74 -4.39 -15.16
C SER A 110 -2.96 -3.78 -14.46
N GLY A 111 -3.66 -4.58 -13.66
CA GLY A 111 -4.72 -4.11 -12.75
C GLY A 111 -4.22 -3.60 -11.39
N LEU A 112 -2.90 -3.58 -11.15
CA LEU A 112 -2.32 -3.16 -9.89
C LEU A 112 -2.51 -1.66 -9.68
N LYS A 113 -3.12 -1.28 -8.56
CA LYS A 113 -3.23 0.11 -8.11
C LYS A 113 -2.16 0.42 -7.07
N LEU A 114 -1.52 1.57 -7.19
CA LEU A 114 -0.45 2.00 -6.29
C LEU A 114 -0.98 2.98 -5.25
N LEU A 115 -0.56 2.80 -4.00
CA LEU A 115 -0.90 3.69 -2.88
C LEU A 115 0.37 4.37 -2.35
N ALA A 116 0.41 5.70 -2.43
CA ALA A 116 1.55 6.49 -2.02
C ALA A 116 1.53 6.73 -0.50
N VAL A 117 2.52 6.19 0.21
CA VAL A 117 2.75 6.46 1.63
C VAL A 117 3.27 7.86 1.78
N THR A 118 2.44 8.72 2.40
CA THR A 118 2.76 10.12 2.63
C THR A 118 3.74 10.24 3.80
N VAL A 119 3.33 10.64 4.99
CA VAL A 119 4.12 10.56 6.23
C VAL A 119 3.71 9.30 6.98
N MET A 120 4.67 8.64 7.63
CA MET A 120 4.36 7.49 8.49
C MET A 120 3.45 7.96 9.61
N THR A 121 2.37 7.24 9.90
CA THR A 121 1.41 7.61 10.95
C THR A 121 2.02 7.60 12.36
N SER A 122 3.23 7.07 12.50
CA SER A 122 4.02 7.07 13.72
C SER A 122 4.97 8.27 13.85
N TYR A 123 5.06 9.15 12.85
CA TYR A 123 5.98 10.29 12.85
C TYR A 123 5.26 11.58 13.23
N ASP A 124 5.95 12.43 13.99
CA ASP A 124 5.55 13.79 14.31
C ASP A 124 6.48 14.85 13.67
N ASP A 125 6.26 16.13 14.01
CA ASP A 125 7.08 17.24 13.51
C ASP A 125 8.56 17.14 13.96
N ALA A 126 8.81 16.57 15.14
CA ALA A 126 10.17 16.39 15.65
C ALA A 126 10.91 15.28 14.90
N ASP A 127 10.22 14.18 14.57
CA ASP A 127 10.76 13.13 13.70
C ASP A 127 11.11 13.69 12.31
N LEU A 128 10.23 14.51 11.74
CA LEU A 128 10.48 15.15 10.45
C LEU A 128 11.66 16.13 10.50
N GLN A 129 11.75 16.93 11.56
CA GLN A 129 12.89 17.83 11.76
C GLN A 129 14.21 17.04 11.90
N SER A 130 14.20 15.97 12.69
CA SER A 130 15.35 15.07 12.88
C SER A 130 15.78 14.40 11.57
N ALA A 131 14.83 14.01 10.74
CA ALA A 131 15.07 13.48 9.40
C ALA A 131 15.49 14.54 8.36
N GLY A 132 15.53 15.83 8.74
CA GLY A 132 16.00 16.93 7.90
C GLY A 132 14.93 17.53 6.98
N TYR A 133 13.65 17.30 7.24
CA TYR A 133 12.58 17.97 6.51
C TYR A 133 12.41 19.42 6.97
N ALA A 134 12.13 20.30 6.02
CA ALA A 134 11.81 21.70 6.27
C ALA A 134 10.31 21.94 6.56
N PHE A 135 9.49 20.90 6.50
CA PHE A 135 8.03 20.97 6.65
C PHE A 135 7.60 20.19 7.88
N GLY A 136 6.54 20.66 8.54
CA GLY A 136 5.78 19.84 9.49
C GLY A 136 4.93 18.77 8.78
N VAL A 137 4.34 17.87 9.56
CA VAL A 137 3.60 16.69 9.10
C VAL A 137 2.49 17.07 8.13
N ARG A 138 1.63 18.02 8.52
CA ARG A 138 0.49 18.46 7.70
C ARG A 138 0.93 18.98 6.33
N ASP A 139 1.93 19.85 6.31
CA ASP A 139 2.41 20.48 5.07
C ASP A 139 3.13 19.47 4.17
N LEU A 140 3.89 18.56 4.76
CA LEU A 140 4.56 17.50 4.01
C LEU A 140 3.56 16.50 3.41
N ILE A 141 2.49 16.15 4.14
CA ILE A 141 1.41 15.31 3.63
C ILE A 141 0.72 15.99 2.45
N ALA A 142 0.34 17.26 2.57
CA ALA A 142 -0.30 18.01 1.48
C ALA A 142 0.60 18.08 0.24
N ARG A 143 1.89 18.35 0.43
CA ARG A 143 2.88 18.34 -0.66
C ARG A 143 2.98 16.98 -1.34
N ARG A 144 3.05 15.90 -0.56
CA ARG A 144 3.13 14.52 -1.07
C ARG A 144 1.86 14.11 -1.80
N ALA A 145 0.69 14.53 -1.33
CA ALA A 145 -0.59 14.29 -1.99
C ALA A 145 -0.63 14.93 -3.39
N LEU A 146 -0.20 16.19 -3.51
CA LEU A 146 -0.09 16.88 -4.80
C LEU A 146 0.88 16.17 -5.75
N GLN A 147 2.06 15.77 -5.25
CA GLN A 147 3.05 15.03 -6.03
C GLN A 147 2.53 13.65 -6.48
N ALA A 148 1.77 12.95 -5.64
CA ALA A 148 1.17 11.67 -5.99
C ALA A 148 0.11 11.83 -7.08
N ARG A 149 -0.71 12.90 -7.00
CA ARG A 149 -1.68 13.26 -8.03
C ARG A 149 -0.99 13.57 -9.37
N GLU A 150 0.08 14.37 -9.35
CA GLU A 150 0.90 14.66 -10.54
C GLU A 150 1.54 13.41 -11.15
N ALA A 151 2.02 12.49 -10.30
CA ALA A 151 2.58 11.22 -10.73
C ALA A 151 1.52 10.20 -11.22
N GLY A 152 0.23 10.50 -11.04
CA GLY A 152 -0.86 9.61 -11.42
C GLY A 152 -0.96 8.34 -10.57
N VAL A 153 -0.53 8.40 -9.30
CA VAL A 153 -0.69 7.30 -8.35
C VAL A 153 -2.16 7.18 -7.92
N ASP A 154 -2.62 5.96 -7.67
CA ASP A 154 -4.05 5.62 -7.59
C ASP A 154 -4.69 5.95 -6.23
N GLY A 155 -3.88 6.22 -5.20
CA GLY A 155 -4.35 6.64 -3.88
C GLY A 155 -3.22 6.97 -2.91
N LEU A 156 -3.59 7.33 -1.68
CA LEU A 156 -2.67 7.72 -0.60
C LEU A 156 -2.79 6.78 0.59
N ILE A 157 -1.70 6.63 1.34
CA ILE A 157 -1.69 6.13 2.71
C ILE A 157 -1.31 7.29 3.64
N LEU A 158 -2.19 7.59 4.60
CA LEU A 158 -2.12 8.70 5.56
C LEU A 158 -2.97 8.38 6.80
N SER A 159 -2.85 9.17 7.86
CA SER A 159 -3.68 9.01 9.06
C SER A 159 -5.12 9.46 8.78
N PRO A 160 -6.14 8.86 9.43
CA PRO A 160 -7.52 9.30 9.29
C PRO A 160 -7.71 10.78 9.62
N GLU A 161 -6.84 11.38 10.43
CA GLU A 161 -6.89 12.79 10.82
C GLU A 161 -6.64 13.75 9.64
N GLU A 162 -5.82 13.35 8.66
CA GLU A 162 -5.58 14.18 7.47
C GLU A 162 -6.51 13.83 6.30
N ALA A 163 -7.31 12.76 6.42
CA ALA A 163 -8.06 12.20 5.30
C ALA A 163 -9.12 13.16 4.74
N GLU A 164 -9.77 13.96 5.59
CA GLU A 164 -10.77 14.93 5.14
C GLU A 164 -10.11 16.06 4.33
N ALA A 165 -9.05 16.65 4.88
CA ALA A 165 -8.31 17.72 4.22
C ALA A 165 -7.72 17.29 2.86
N MET A 166 -7.31 16.02 2.73
CA MET A 166 -6.76 15.51 1.46
C MET A 166 -7.83 15.20 0.39
N ARG A 167 -9.11 15.05 0.75
CA ARG A 167 -10.18 14.85 -0.25
C ARG A 167 -10.48 16.11 -1.06
N GLU A 168 -10.08 17.27 -0.56
CA GLU A 168 -10.27 18.57 -1.21
C GLU A 168 -9.15 18.91 -2.20
N LEU A 169 -8.04 18.15 -2.18
CA LEU A 169 -6.91 18.27 -3.09
C LEU A 169 -7.08 17.35 -4.31
#